data_AF-A0A8E5J5K3-F1
#
_entry.id   AF-A0A8E5J5K3-F1
#
_cell.length_a   1.000
_cell.length_b   1.000
_cell.length_c   1.000
_cell.angle_alpha   90.00
_cell.angle_beta   90.00
_cell.angle_gamma   90.00
#
_symmetry.space_group_name_H-M   'P 1'
#
loop_
_entity.id
_entity.type
_entity.pdbx_description
1 polymer ?
#
loop_
_entity_poly.entity_id
_entity_poly.type
_entity_poly.pdbx_seq_one_letter_code
_entity_poly.pdbx_strand_id
1 'polypeptide(L)'
;MRGIFNYYRHLKNLSVINYVFYILKFSCAKTLARRQRISMSKILTKYGPQLNIKLILNKNGKDYTRNIKLPILSKLKKEKVSLKYKGDYDPFYVQKFWRTSIKLYGNCCICNSDTDISMHHLNSLKKLKQKNNQNNTYIRSALGRKQIPVCKQCHLDITNGKYNKESPIQLFEKYILL
;
A
#
# COMPACT_ATOMS: atom_id res chain seq x y z
N MET A 1 5.49 14.66 6.41
CA MET A 1 6.29 15.52 7.32
C MET A 1 6.17 15.09 8.79
N ARG A 2 4.99 15.08 9.41
CA ARG A 2 4.81 14.65 10.82
C ARG A 2 5.40 13.28 11.15
N GLY A 3 5.08 12.24 10.36
CA GLY A 3 5.60 10.89 10.58
C GLY A 3 7.13 10.80 10.52
N ILE A 4 7.73 11.38 9.48
CA ILE A 4 9.20 11.44 9.31
C ILE A 4 9.85 12.15 10.50
N PHE A 5 9.31 13.29 10.93
CA PHE A 5 9.82 13.99 12.11
C PHE A 5 9.72 13.15 13.38
N ASN A 6 8.59 12.48 13.61
CA ASN A 6 8.39 11.66 14.80
C ASN A 6 9.34 10.46 14.85
N TYR A 7 9.56 9.81 13.72
CA TYR A 7 10.49 8.68 13.60
C TYR A 7 11.93 9.10 13.94
N TYR A 8 12.38 10.22 13.38
CA TYR A 8 13.74 10.73 13.56
C TYR A 8 13.90 11.73 14.73
N ARG A 9 12.88 11.88 15.59
CA ARG A 9 12.87 12.91 16.65
C ARG A 9 14.01 12.76 17.66
N HIS A 10 14.42 11.52 17.92
CA HIS A 10 15.43 11.18 18.92
C HIS A 10 16.86 11.22 18.37
N LEU A 11 17.05 11.53 17.08
CA LEU A 11 18.38 11.66 16.52
C LEU A 11 19.06 12.94 17.02
N LYS A 12 20.37 12.86 17.29
CA LYS A 12 21.19 14.00 17.72
C LYS A 12 21.23 15.12 16.67
N ASN A 13 21.20 14.79 15.38
CA ASN A 13 21.32 15.75 14.29
C ASN A 13 19.98 16.06 13.61
N LEU A 14 19.24 17.02 14.16
CA LEU A 14 17.97 17.48 13.59
C LEU A 14 18.14 18.44 12.40
N SER A 15 19.37 18.88 12.07
CA SER A 15 19.61 19.80 10.96
C SER A 15 19.31 19.15 9.61
N VAL A 16 19.58 17.86 9.46
CA VAL A 16 19.23 17.06 8.28
C VAL A 16 17.71 17.07 8.04
N ILE A 17 16.91 17.06 9.11
CA ILE A 17 15.45 17.12 9.00
C ILE A 17 14.98 18.47 8.45
N ASN A 18 15.65 19.58 8.80
CA ASN A 18 15.34 20.88 8.19
C ASN A 18 15.52 20.84 6.67
N TYR A 19 16.60 20.24 6.20
CA TYR A 19 16.89 20.10 4.77
C TYR A 19 15.85 19.22 4.06
N VAL A 20 15.46 18.09 4.66
CA VAL A 20 14.39 17.24 4.13
C VAL A 20 13.06 18.00 4.06
N PHE A 21 12.74 18.80 5.07
CA PHE A 21 11.52 19.62 5.08
C PHE A 21 11.55 20.69 4.00
N TYR A 22 12.72 21.31 3.76
CA TYR A 22 12.94 22.24 2.66
C TYR A 22 12.65 21.58 1.32
N ILE A 23 13.25 20.42 1.03
CA ILE A 23 13.02 19.69 -0.24
C ILE A 23 11.53 19.39 -0.43
N LEU A 24 10.88 18.81 0.59
CA LEU A 24 9.47 18.44 0.51
C LEU A 24 8.56 19.66 0.28
N LYS A 25 8.89 20.81 0.87
CA LYS A 25 8.16 22.07 0.64
C LYS A 25 8.27 22.51 -0.82
N PHE A 26 9.46 22.52 -1.39
CA PHE A 26 9.66 22.95 -2.79
C PHE A 26 9.09 21.96 -3.80
N SER A 27 9.20 20.65 -3.54
CA SER A 27 8.53 19.62 -4.35
C SER A 27 7.01 19.81 -4.36
N CYS A 28 6.41 20.11 -3.21
CA CYS A 28 4.98 20.44 -3.13
C CYS A 28 4.64 21.74 -3.87
N ALA A 29 5.43 22.79 -3.70
CA ALA A 29 5.21 24.05 -4.41
C ALA A 29 5.28 23.88 -5.94
N LYS A 30 6.25 23.09 -6.43
CA LYS A 30 6.44 22.80 -7.86
C LYS A 30 5.28 22.01 -8.46
N THR A 31 4.77 21.01 -7.74
CA THR A 31 3.59 20.23 -8.18
C THR A 31 2.33 21.10 -8.25
N LEU A 32 2.12 21.99 -7.27
CA LEU A 32 1.02 22.96 -7.28
C LEU A 32 1.16 23.97 -8.43
N ALA A 33 2.37 24.48 -8.66
CA ALA A 33 2.70 25.41 -9.75
C ALA A 33 2.33 24.81 -11.11
N ARG A 34 2.76 23.56 -11.36
CA ARG A 34 2.43 22.83 -12.58
C ARG A 34 0.92 22.63 -12.74
N ARG A 35 0.22 22.25 -11.67
CA ARG A 35 -1.24 22.05 -11.68
C ARG A 35 -2.00 23.33 -12.04
N GLN A 36 -1.55 24.49 -11.57
CA GLN A 36 -2.19 25.80 -11.81
C GLN A 36 -1.60 26.56 -13.00
N ARG A 37 -0.63 25.98 -13.73
CA ARG A 37 0.09 26.63 -14.84
C ARG A 37 0.68 28.01 -14.47
N ILE A 38 1.20 28.14 -13.26
CA ILE A 38 1.86 29.36 -12.77
C ILE A 38 3.27 29.05 -12.30
N SER A 39 4.10 30.09 -12.13
CA SER A 39 5.44 29.93 -11.59
C SER A 39 5.41 29.56 -10.11
N MET A 40 6.49 28.90 -9.66
CA MET A 40 6.63 28.50 -8.26
C MET A 40 6.66 29.70 -7.31
N SER A 41 7.25 30.83 -7.74
CA SER A 41 7.24 32.08 -6.98
C SER A 41 5.81 32.58 -6.75
N LYS A 42 4.96 32.58 -7.79
CA LYS A 42 3.54 32.95 -7.68
C LYS A 42 2.74 32.04 -6.74
N ILE A 43 3.09 30.75 -6.66
CA ILE A 43 2.50 29.82 -5.68
C ILE A 43 2.89 30.20 -4.24
N LEU A 44 4.16 30.50 -4.01
CA LEU A 44 4.67 30.84 -2.68
C LEU A 44 4.12 32.18 -2.18
N THR A 45 3.91 33.16 -3.07
CA THR A 45 3.24 34.42 -2.71
C THR A 45 1.74 34.19 -2.45
N LYS A 46 1.05 33.42 -3.31
CA LYS A 46 -0.39 33.16 -3.19
C LYS A 46 -0.78 32.37 -1.94
N TYR A 47 -0.03 31.32 -1.60
CA TYR A 47 -0.34 30.42 -0.48
C TYR A 47 0.53 30.67 0.77
N GLY A 48 1.47 31.61 0.68
CA GLY A 48 2.40 31.95 1.74
C GLY A 48 3.49 30.90 1.97
N PRO A 49 4.40 31.14 2.95
CA PRO A 49 5.57 30.30 3.21
C PRO A 49 5.22 28.88 3.68
N GLN A 50 3.99 28.63 4.13
CA GLN A 50 3.53 27.32 4.62
C GLN A 50 2.57 26.61 3.66
N LEU A 51 2.34 27.18 2.47
CA LEU A 51 1.36 26.69 1.49
C LEU A 51 0.00 26.40 2.15
N ASN A 52 -0.63 27.44 2.72
CA ASN A 52 -1.93 27.31 3.36
C ASN A 52 -3.04 27.25 2.31
N ILE A 53 -3.63 26.08 2.11
CA ILE A 53 -4.67 25.81 1.10
C ILE A 53 -5.98 25.55 1.82
N LYS A 54 -7.00 26.36 1.52
CA LYS A 54 -8.38 26.11 1.94
C LYS A 54 -9.03 25.17 0.94
N LEU A 55 -9.51 24.02 1.40
CA LEU A 55 -10.33 23.09 0.62
C LEU A 55 -11.76 23.15 1.12
N ILE A 56 -12.69 23.39 0.20
CA ILE A 56 -14.13 23.29 0.48
C ILE A 56 -14.54 21.89 0.01
N LEU A 57 -15.04 21.09 0.95
CA LEU A 57 -15.49 19.72 0.70
C LEU A 57 -16.98 19.64 0.95
N ASN A 58 -17.73 19.27 -0.07
CA ASN A 58 -19.16 19.01 0.07
C ASN A 58 -19.36 17.53 0.45
N LYS A 59 -19.94 17.28 1.63
CA LYS A 59 -20.40 15.94 2.03
C LYS A 59 -21.84 16.04 2.51
N ASN A 60 -22.73 15.26 1.88
CA ASN A 60 -24.14 15.15 2.25
C ASN A 60 -24.86 16.52 2.33
N GLY A 61 -24.61 17.40 1.35
CA GLY A 61 -25.23 18.74 1.29
C GLY A 61 -24.71 19.75 2.33
N LYS A 62 -23.65 19.40 3.08
CA LYS A 62 -22.98 20.31 4.01
C LYS A 62 -21.57 20.61 3.53
N ASP A 63 -21.25 21.90 3.46
CA ASP A 63 -19.91 22.39 3.15
C ASP A 63 -19.00 22.33 4.37
N TYR A 64 -17.89 21.60 4.23
CA TYR A 64 -16.82 21.53 5.22
C TYR A 64 -15.58 22.21 4.70
N THR A 65 -15.11 23.24 5.41
CA THR A 65 -13.83 23.88 5.09
C THR A 65 -12.69 23.17 5.83
N ARG A 66 -11.70 22.68 5.06
CA ARG A 66 -10.46 22.12 5.60
C ARG A 66 -9.28 22.98 5.18
N ASN A 67 -8.58 23.53 6.16
CA ASN A 67 -7.33 24.25 5.94
C ASN A 67 -6.16 23.26 6.02
N ILE A 68 -5.49 23.04 4.90
CA ILE A 68 -4.28 22.22 4.80
C ILE A 68 -3.08 23.16 4.77
N LYS A 69 -2.13 22.94 5.67
CA LYS A 69 -0.86 23.68 5.70
C LYS A 69 0.31 22.76 5.99
N LEU A 70 1.48 23.10 5.48
CA LEU A 70 2.70 22.40 5.87
C LEU A 70 3.05 22.72 7.33
N PRO A 71 3.38 21.69 8.15
CA PRO A 71 3.78 21.90 9.53
C PRO A 71 5.14 22.59 9.63
N ILE A 72 5.28 23.49 10.60
CA ILE A 72 6.56 24.14 10.93
C ILE A 72 7.34 23.21 11.86
N LEU A 73 8.64 23.05 11.63
CA LEU A 73 9.48 22.20 12.48
C LEU A 73 9.48 22.66 13.95
N SER A 74 9.50 23.97 14.20
CA SER A 74 9.42 24.53 15.56
C SER A 74 8.13 24.13 16.29
N LYS A 75 7.01 24.04 15.57
CA LYS A 75 5.73 23.58 16.11
C LYS A 75 5.74 22.07 16.36
N LEU A 76 6.33 21.29 15.45
CA LEU A 76 6.47 19.84 15.61
C LEU A 76 7.34 19.45 16.81
N LYS A 77 8.40 20.21 17.09
CA LYS A 77 9.24 20.01 18.30
C LYS A 77 8.44 20.15 19.60
N LYS A 78 7.46 21.05 19.62
CA LYS A 78 6.59 21.31 20.79
C LYS A 78 5.44 20.32 20.92
N GLU A 79 5.00 19.70 19.82
CA GLU A 79 3.95 18.68 19.86
C GLU A 79 4.46 17.46 20.67
N LYS A 80 3.84 17.17 21.81
CA LYS A 80 4.05 15.92 22.54
C LYS A 80 3.33 14.82 21.77
N VAL A 81 4.10 13.92 21.15
CA VAL A 81 3.53 12.71 20.58
C VAL A 81 3.44 11.71 21.72
N SER A 82 2.22 11.36 22.10
CA SER A 82 1.99 10.23 22.97
C SER A 82 2.52 8.98 22.27
N LEU A 83 3.64 8.44 22.74
CA LEU A 83 4.09 7.09 22.38
C LEU A 83 3.24 6.02 23.09
N LYS A 84 2.16 6.39 23.78
CA LYS A 84 1.20 5.42 24.33
C LYS A 84 0.56 4.68 23.17
N TYR A 85 1.14 3.52 22.90
CA TYR A 85 0.58 2.51 22.06
C TYR A 85 -0.66 1.94 22.76
N LYS A 86 -1.83 2.08 22.13
CA LYS A 86 -3.12 1.56 22.63
C LYS A 86 -3.53 0.34 21.80
N GLY A 87 -2.75 -0.72 21.90
CA GLY A 87 -3.06 -2.01 21.28
C GLY A 87 -2.38 -3.13 22.05
N ASP A 88 -2.99 -4.31 22.04
CA ASP A 88 -2.38 -5.53 22.62
C ASP A 88 -1.44 -6.24 21.63
N TYR A 89 -1.19 -5.66 20.45
CA TYR A 89 -0.34 -6.23 19.40
C TYR A 89 1.07 -5.64 19.44
N ASP A 90 2.12 -6.36 19.04
CA ASP A 90 3.47 -5.79 19.05
C ASP A 90 3.63 -4.69 17.95
N PRO A 91 4.10 -3.46 18.27
CA PRO A 91 4.33 -2.41 17.27
C PRO A 91 5.40 -2.76 16.22
N PHE A 92 6.26 -3.75 16.48
CA PHE A 92 7.21 -4.34 15.53
C PHE A 92 6.70 -5.63 14.89
N TYR A 93 5.47 -6.03 15.19
CA TYR A 93 4.82 -7.14 14.51
C TYR A 93 4.67 -6.76 13.04
N VAL A 94 5.59 -7.28 12.22
CA VAL A 94 5.45 -7.20 10.77
C VAL A 94 4.18 -7.95 10.47
N GLN A 95 3.13 -7.19 10.12
CA GLN A 95 1.92 -7.75 9.57
C GLN A 95 2.34 -8.42 8.26
N LYS A 96 2.69 -9.71 8.33
CA LYS A 96 2.97 -10.52 7.16
C LYS A 96 1.67 -10.51 6.36
N PHE A 97 1.59 -9.62 5.38
CA PHE A 97 0.57 -9.75 4.36
C PHE A 97 0.90 -11.06 3.67
N TRP A 98 0.17 -12.13 4.02
CA TRP A 98 0.29 -13.46 3.43
C TRP A 98 0.07 -13.47 1.90
N ARG A 99 -0.33 -12.32 1.33
CA ARG A 99 -0.38 -12.04 -0.11
C ARG A 99 1.01 -11.84 -0.74
N THR A 100 2.01 -11.42 0.03
CA THR A 100 3.40 -11.17 -0.41
C THR A 100 4.42 -12.11 0.21
N SER A 101 4.03 -13.01 1.12
CA SER A 101 4.93 -14.09 1.53
C SER A 101 5.10 -15.04 0.34
N ILE A 102 6.35 -15.20 -0.10
CA ILE A 102 6.70 -16.18 -1.14
C ILE A 102 6.28 -17.57 -0.64
N LYS A 103 5.28 -18.15 -1.29
CA LYS A 103 4.76 -19.49 -1.01
C LYS A 103 5.52 -20.59 -1.78
N LEU A 104 6.57 -20.22 -2.53
CA LEU A 104 7.36 -21.18 -3.32
C LEU A 104 8.13 -22.19 -2.46
N TYR A 105 8.33 -21.93 -1.17
CA TYR A 105 9.04 -22.83 -0.26
C TYR A 105 8.12 -23.84 0.45
N GLY A 106 6.84 -23.92 0.07
CA GLY A 106 5.91 -24.89 0.66
C GLY A 106 5.75 -26.14 -0.19
N ASN A 107 5.59 -27.30 0.46
CA ASN A 107 5.28 -28.58 -0.18
C ASN A 107 4.03 -28.46 -1.06
N CYS A 108 3.89 -29.33 -2.05
CA CYS A 108 2.68 -29.37 -2.88
C CYS A 108 1.42 -29.55 -2.02
N CYS A 109 0.43 -28.65 -2.13
CA CYS A 109 -0.80 -28.73 -1.32
C CYS A 109 -1.67 -29.99 -1.58
N ILE A 110 -1.35 -30.76 -2.62
CA ILE A 110 -2.18 -31.88 -3.11
C ILE A 110 -1.55 -33.23 -2.77
N CYS A 111 -0.23 -33.35 -2.93
CA CYS A 111 0.50 -34.60 -2.73
C CYS A 111 1.67 -34.47 -1.74
N ASN A 112 1.86 -33.29 -1.12
CA ASN A 112 2.93 -32.99 -0.17
C ASN A 112 4.36 -33.24 -0.68
N SER A 113 4.55 -33.30 -2.00
CA SER A 113 5.90 -33.44 -2.58
C SER A 113 6.72 -32.16 -2.45
N ASP A 114 8.03 -32.33 -2.27
CA ASP A 114 9.03 -31.26 -2.12
C ASP A 114 9.77 -30.93 -3.43
N THR A 115 9.47 -31.66 -4.50
CA THR A 115 10.19 -31.59 -5.78
C THR A 115 9.42 -30.75 -6.80
N ASP A 116 10.13 -29.85 -7.50
CA ASP A 116 9.62 -29.06 -8.63
C ASP A 116 8.31 -28.32 -8.34
N ILE A 117 8.30 -27.57 -7.25
CA ILE A 117 7.15 -26.78 -6.82
C ILE A 117 7.04 -25.50 -7.66
N SER A 118 5.86 -25.27 -8.22
CA SER A 118 5.50 -24.09 -9.00
C SER A 118 4.17 -23.51 -8.53
N MET A 119 4.00 -22.20 -8.68
CA MET A 119 2.76 -21.53 -8.30
C MET A 119 1.71 -21.69 -9.41
N HIS A 120 0.61 -22.37 -9.12
CA HIS A 120 -0.53 -22.50 -10.03
C HIS A 120 -1.62 -21.47 -9.73
N HIS A 121 -2.12 -20.81 -10.78
CA HIS A 121 -3.24 -19.87 -10.68
C HIS A 121 -4.59 -20.61 -10.81
N LEU A 122 -5.45 -20.50 -9.79
CA LEU A 122 -6.74 -21.21 -9.79
C LEU A 122 -7.71 -20.76 -10.89
N ASN A 123 -7.68 -19.48 -11.24
CA ASN A 123 -8.56 -18.89 -12.25
C ASN A 123 -7.75 -18.29 -13.40
N SER A 124 -8.14 -18.67 -14.62
CA SER A 124 -7.63 -18.04 -15.85
C SER A 124 -8.08 -16.57 -15.93
N LEU A 125 -7.24 -15.72 -16.51
CA LEU A 125 -7.55 -14.30 -16.73
C LEU A 125 -8.85 -14.11 -17.53
N LYS A 126 -9.16 -15.03 -18.44
CA LYS A 126 -10.37 -14.99 -19.27
C LYS A 126 -11.67 -15.16 -18.47
N LYS A 127 -11.63 -15.83 -17.30
CA LYS A 127 -12.80 -16.08 -16.43
C LYS A 127 -13.10 -14.91 -15.48
N LEU A 128 -12.23 -13.91 -15.41
CA LEU A 128 -12.49 -12.71 -14.62
C LEU A 128 -13.59 -11.90 -15.31
N LYS A 129 -14.78 -11.82 -14.68
CA LYS A 129 -15.84 -10.92 -15.14
C LYS A 129 -15.24 -9.51 -15.24
N GLN A 130 -15.15 -8.96 -16.46
CA GLN A 130 -14.77 -7.57 -16.68
C GLN A 130 -15.86 -6.67 -16.12
N LYS A 131 -15.90 -6.48 -14.79
CA LYS A 131 -16.69 -5.44 -14.16
C LYS A 131 -15.79 -4.22 -14.00
N ASN A 132 -15.93 -3.34 -14.99
CA ASN A 132 -15.61 -1.91 -15.01
C ASN A 132 -14.32 -1.54 -15.74
N ASN A 133 -14.52 -0.78 -16.83
CA ASN A 133 -13.58 0.02 -17.61
C ASN A 133 -12.91 1.12 -16.78
N GLN A 134 -12.29 0.78 -15.66
CA GLN A 134 -11.36 1.68 -14.98
C GLN A 134 -9.97 1.11 -15.18
N ASN A 135 -9.08 1.90 -15.77
CA ASN A 135 -7.78 1.52 -16.36
C ASN A 135 -6.83 0.69 -15.44
N ASN A 136 -7.16 0.50 -14.16
CA ASN A 136 -6.37 -0.27 -13.20
C ASN A 136 -7.07 -1.55 -12.68
N THR A 137 -8.27 -1.88 -13.12
CA THR A 137 -9.01 -3.08 -12.66
C THR A 137 -8.39 -4.38 -13.15
N TYR A 138 -7.89 -4.41 -14.39
CA TYR A 138 -7.17 -5.55 -14.95
C TYR A 138 -5.89 -5.85 -14.15
N ILE A 139 -5.07 -4.83 -13.89
CA ILE A 139 -3.83 -4.95 -13.12
C ILE A 139 -4.14 -5.44 -11.70
N ARG A 140 -5.13 -4.83 -11.03
CA ARG A 140 -5.56 -5.27 -9.69
C ARG A 140 -6.11 -6.70 -9.68
N SER A 141 -6.84 -7.09 -10.72
CA SER A 141 -7.38 -8.45 -10.82
C SER A 141 -6.31 -9.48 -11.12
N ALA A 142 -5.32 -9.14 -11.96
CA ALA A 142 -4.16 -9.98 -12.23
C ALA A 142 -3.31 -10.20 -10.96
N LEU A 143 -3.10 -9.13 -10.18
CA LEU A 143 -2.41 -9.15 -8.88
C LEU A 143 -3.23 -9.85 -7.78
N GLY A 144 -4.56 -9.90 -7.91
CA GLY A 144 -5.49 -10.46 -6.92
C GLY A 144 -5.86 -11.93 -7.10
N ARG A 145 -5.29 -12.63 -8.10
CA ARG A 145 -5.62 -14.04 -8.37
C ARG A 145 -5.13 -14.95 -7.25
N LYS A 146 -6.02 -15.83 -6.76
CA LYS A 146 -5.67 -16.90 -5.81
C LYS A 146 -4.65 -17.86 -6.48
N GLN A 147 -3.59 -18.19 -5.75
CA GLN A 147 -2.49 -19.06 -6.20
C GLN A 147 -2.20 -20.13 -5.15
N ILE A 148 -1.82 -21.32 -5.59
CA ILE A 148 -1.43 -22.46 -4.74
C ILE A 148 -0.07 -23.03 -5.20
N PRO A 149 0.83 -23.45 -4.27
CA PRO A 149 2.04 -24.19 -4.62
C PRO A 149 1.70 -25.66 -4.97
N VAL A 150 2.12 -26.11 -6.15
CA VAL A 150 1.90 -27.48 -6.63
C VAL A 150 3.13 -28.02 -7.37
N CYS A 151 3.36 -29.33 -7.30
CA CYS A 151 4.40 -29.96 -8.10
C CYS A 151 4.01 -30.00 -9.59
N LYS A 152 5.00 -30.26 -10.46
CA LYS A 152 4.81 -30.34 -11.91
C LYS A 152 3.69 -31.30 -12.35
N GLN A 153 3.58 -32.47 -11.72
CA GLN A 153 2.54 -33.45 -12.05
C GLN A 153 1.14 -32.91 -11.73
N CYS A 154 0.92 -32.43 -10.51
CA CYS A 154 -0.37 -31.86 -10.13
C CYS A 154 -0.71 -30.59 -10.93
N HIS A 155 0.29 -29.78 -11.30
CA HIS A 155 0.09 -28.64 -12.20
C HIS A 155 -0.51 -29.07 -13.54
N LEU A 156 0.00 -30.16 -14.13
CA LEU A 156 -0.48 -30.68 -15.40
C LEU A 156 -1.89 -31.29 -15.26
N ASP A 157 -2.16 -32.01 -14.18
CA ASP A 157 -3.49 -32.61 -13.94
C ASP A 157 -4.58 -31.56 -13.80
N ILE A 158 -4.29 -30.45 -13.10
CA ILE A 158 -5.23 -29.33 -12.96
C ILE A 158 -5.41 -28.62 -14.31
N THR A 159 -4.30 -28.36 -15.03
CA THR A 159 -4.35 -27.62 -16.30
C THR A 159 -5.12 -28.42 -17.37
N ASN A 160 -4.96 -29.73 -17.39
CA ASN A 160 -5.61 -30.64 -18.33
C ASN A 160 -7.03 -31.07 -17.91
N GLY A 161 -7.52 -30.61 -16.75
CA GLY A 161 -8.84 -30.97 -16.25
C GLY A 161 -9.00 -32.44 -15.86
N LYS A 162 -7.89 -33.18 -15.66
CA LYS A 162 -7.89 -34.59 -15.22
C LYS A 162 -8.00 -34.75 -13.70
N TYR A 163 -8.02 -33.63 -13.00
CA TYR A 163 -8.05 -33.59 -11.55
C TYR A 163 -9.48 -33.78 -11.02
N ASN A 164 -9.75 -34.93 -10.41
CA ASN A 164 -11.08 -35.34 -9.90
C ASN A 164 -11.20 -35.24 -8.36
N LYS A 165 -10.21 -34.68 -7.66
CA LYS A 165 -10.22 -34.56 -6.19
C LYS A 165 -10.93 -33.26 -5.74
N GLU A 166 -10.79 -32.89 -4.47
CA GLU A 166 -11.38 -31.68 -3.88
C GLU A 166 -11.10 -30.40 -4.68
N SER A 167 -12.08 -29.49 -4.74
CA SER A 167 -11.95 -28.29 -5.57
C SER A 167 -10.70 -27.48 -5.19
N PRO A 168 -9.92 -26.97 -6.16
CA PRO A 168 -8.71 -26.19 -5.88
C PRO A 168 -8.92 -24.94 -5.01
N ILE A 169 -10.16 -24.44 -4.90
CA ILE A 169 -10.54 -23.32 -4.01
C ILE A 169 -10.59 -23.77 -2.55
N GLN A 170 -11.13 -24.96 -2.26
CA GLN A 170 -11.15 -25.52 -0.91
C GLN A 170 -9.73 -25.85 -0.43
N LEU A 171 -8.86 -26.33 -1.33
CA LEU A 171 -7.43 -26.54 -1.03
C LEU A 171 -6.72 -25.23 -0.63
N PHE A 172 -7.02 -24.13 -1.33
CA PHE A 172 -6.48 -22.81 -0.99
C PHE A 172 -6.94 -22.33 0.39
N GLU A 173 -8.18 -22.61 0.78
CA GLU A 173 -8.71 -22.24 2.10
C GLU A 173 -8.09 -23.08 3.22
N LYS A 174 -7.97 -24.39 3.03
CA LYS A 174 -7.25 -25.28 3.98
C LYS A 174 -5.79 -24.85 4.16
N TYR A 175 -5.10 -24.52 3.08
CA TYR A 175 -3.70 -24.08 3.11
C TYR A 175 -3.48 -22.70 3.74
N ILE A 176 -4.52 -21.85 3.83
CA ILE A 176 -4.42 -20.54 4.51
C ILE A 176 -4.57 -20.68 6.02
N LEU A 177 -5.27 -21.72 6.48
CA LEU A 177 -5.53 -21.97 7.90
C LEU A 177 -4.39 -22.74 8.58
N LEU A 178 -3.44 -23.29 7.81
CA LEU A 178 -2.17 -23.86 8.26
C LEU A 178 -1.09 -22.77 8.33
#